data_AF-A0A9W8NVU5-F1
#
_entry.id   AF-A0A9W8NVU5-F1
#
_cell.length_a   1.000
_cell.length_b   1.000
_cell.length_c   1.000
_cell.angle_alpha   90.00
_cell.angle_beta   90.00
_cell.angle_gamma   90.00
#
_symmetry.space_group_name_H-M   'P 1'
#
loop_
_entity.id
_entity.type
_entity.pdbx_description
1 polymer ?
#
loop_
_entity_poly.entity_id
_entity_poly.type
_entity_poly.pdbx_seq_one_letter_code
_entity_poly.pdbx_strand_id
1 'polypeptide(L)' 'GIRRFIWEHLHNLNRVLTRMTYAGGTFSGSKMLIAVPEARIMGHICSYEGRLPDPTRLEKVLSW' A
#
# COMPACT_ATOMS: atom_id res chain seq x y z
N GLY A 1 -20.90 4.52 13.68
CA GLY A 1 -20.63 5.12 12.35
C GLY A 1 -19.21 4.79 11.91
N ILE A 2 -18.92 4.79 10.61
CA ILE A 2 -17.58 4.52 10.05
C ILE A 2 -16.70 5.76 10.22
N ARG A 3 -15.42 5.59 10.57
CA ARG A 3 -14.45 6.70 10.63
C ARG A 3 -14.24 7.28 9.24
N ARG A 4 -14.28 8.60 9.10
CA ARG A 4 -14.19 9.30 7.81
C ARG A 4 -13.00 8.85 6.94
N PHE A 5 -11.81 8.72 7.52
CA PHE A 5 -10.62 8.31 6.76
C PHE A 5 -10.72 6.89 6.18
N ILE A 6 -11.40 5.97 6.87
CA ILE A 6 -11.63 4.60 6.36
C ILE A 6 -12.57 4.64 5.16
N TRP A 7 -13.65 5.43 5.27
CA TRP A 7 -14.61 5.59 4.19
C TRP A 7 -13.97 6.21 2.94
N GLU A 8 -13.18 7.28 3.11
CA GLU A 8 -12.44 7.93 2.02
C GLU A 8 -11.42 6.97 1.38
N HIS A 9 -10.72 6.17 2.17
CA HIS A 9 -9.79 5.15 1.67
C HIS A 9 -10.49 4.08 0.83
N LEU A 10 -11.62 3.54 1.30
CA LEU A 10 -12.40 2.55 0.56
C LEU A 10 -12.99 3.12 -0.74
N HIS A 11 -13.42 4.38 -0.73
CA HIS A 11 -13.89 5.05 -1.95
C HIS A 11 -12.78 5.18 -3.00
N ASN A 12 -11.56 5.55 -2.58
CA ASN A 12 -10.40 5.61 -3.45
C ASN A 12 -10.04 4.23 -4.01
N LEU A 13 -10.03 3.20 -3.18
CA LEU A 13 -9.78 1.82 -3.61
C LEU A 13 -10.79 1.35 -4.64
N ASN A 14 -12.08 1.56 -4.39
CA ASN A 14 -13.13 1.19 -5.33
C ASN A 14 -12.91 1.82 -6.71
N ARG A 15 -12.56 3.11 -6.74
CA ARG A 15 -12.27 3.82 -8.00
C ARG A 15 -11.06 3.23 -8.74
N VAL A 16 -9.96 2.95 -8.04
CA VAL A 16 -8.74 2.41 -8.65
C VAL A 16 -8.96 0.98 -9.15
N LEU A 17 -9.56 0.13 -8.32
CA LEU A 17 -9.85 -1.25 -8.65
C LEU A 17 -10.76 -1.35 -9.88
N THR A 18 -11.88 -0.64 -9.85
CA THR A 18 -12.85 -0.63 -10.96
C THR A 18 -12.21 -0.19 -12.28
N ARG A 19 -11.38 0.86 -12.25
CA ARG A 19 -10.68 1.34 -13.46
C ARG A 19 -9.69 0.31 -14.00
N MET A 20 -8.90 -0.33 -13.14
CA MET A 20 -7.99 -1.37 -13.58
C MET A 20 -8.72 -2.59 -14.14
N THR A 21 -9.84 -2.98 -13.53
CA THR A 21 -10.69 -4.07 -14.05
C THR A 21 -11.22 -3.73 -15.44
N TYR A 22 -11.72 -2.51 -15.67
CA TYR A 22 -12.18 -2.10 -17.02
C TYR A 22 -11.06 -2.02 -18.06
N ALA A 23 -9.82 -1.78 -17.65
CA ALA A 23 -8.66 -1.84 -18.53
C ALA A 23 -8.15 -3.28 -18.78
N GLY A 24 -8.83 -4.31 -18.26
CA GLY A 24 -8.41 -5.71 -18.36
C GLY A 24 -7.25 -6.10 -17.43
N GLY A 25 -6.88 -5.22 -16.50
CA GLY A 25 -5.83 -5.49 -15.51
C GLY A 25 -6.30 -6.38 -14.37
N THR A 26 -5.37 -7.11 -13.78
CA THR A 26 -5.61 -8.00 -12.63
C THR A 26 -4.65 -7.68 -11.49
N PHE A 27 -5.08 -7.97 -10.27
CA PHE A 27 -4.25 -7.87 -9.07
C PHE A 27 -4.02 -9.27 -8.50
N SER A 28 -2.80 -9.51 -8.01
CA SER A 28 -2.51 -10.71 -7.23
C SER A 28 -3.09 -10.54 -5.83
N GLY A 29 -4.13 -11.31 -5.50
CA GLY A 29 -4.77 -11.24 -4.18
C GLY A 29 -3.80 -11.47 -3.02
N SER A 30 -2.86 -12.41 -3.17
CA SER A 30 -1.85 -12.71 -2.14
C SER A 30 -0.83 -11.59 -1.92
N LYS A 31 -0.66 -10.67 -2.87
CA LYS A 31 0.25 -9.52 -2.77
C LYS A 31 -0.47 -8.22 -2.43
N MET A 32 -1.80 -8.26 -2.36
CA MET A 32 -2.59 -7.06 -2.17
C MET A 32 -2.65 -6.68 -0.69
N LEU A 33 -2.34 -5.42 -0.40
CA LEU A 33 -2.44 -4.85 0.94
C LEU A 33 -3.51 -3.76 0.93
N ILE A 34 -4.62 -3.99 1.63
CA ILE A 34 -5.77 -3.06 1.74
C ILE A 34 -6.01 -2.74 3.21
N ALA A 35 -6.14 -1.45 3.54
CA ALA A 35 -6.51 -0.97 4.87
C ALA A 35 -5.63 -1.53 6.01
N VAL A 36 -4.34 -1.75 5.73
CA VAL A 36 -3.35 -2.19 6.73
C VAL A 36 -2.72 -0.99 7.43
N PRO A 37 -2.34 -1.09 8.72
CA PRO A 37 -1.69 -0.01 9.45
C PRO A 37 -0.27 0.30 8.92
N GLU A 38 0.36 -0.68 8.28
CA GLU A 38 1.68 -0.58 7.70
C GLU A 38 1.74 -1.37 6.39
N ALA A 39 2.34 -0.79 5.35
CA ALA A 39 2.54 -1.42 4.05
C ALA A 39 3.98 -1.27 3.57
N ARG A 40 4.57 -2.38 3.12
CA ARG A 40 5.90 -2.37 2.52
C ARG A 40 5.79 -2.09 1.02
N ILE A 41 6.08 -0.86 0.61
CA ILE A 41 5.91 -0.38 -0.76
C ILE A 41 7.28 0.02 -1.31
N MET A 42 7.73 -0.67 -2.37
CA MET A 42 8.97 -0.34 -3.08
C MET A 42 10.18 -0.15 -2.16
N GLY A 43 10.34 -0.99 -1.15
CA GLY A 43 11.45 -0.91 -0.18
C GLY A 43 11.37 0.26 0.80
N HIS A 44 10.16 0.75 1.03
CA HIS A 44 9.83 1.61 2.16
C HIS A 44 8.77 0.93 3.01
N ILE A 45 8.81 1.20 4.30
CA ILE A 45 7.75 0.91 5.24
C ILE A 45 6.89 2.18 5.34
N CYS A 46 5.64 2.07 4.91
CA CYS A 46 4.67 3.17 4.95
C CYS A 46 3.67 2.89 6.07
N SER A 47 3.70 3.71 7.12
CA SER A 47 2.77 3.65 8.25
C SER A 47 2.03 4.97 8.41
N TYR A 48 1.19 5.06 9.44
CA TYR A 48 0.52 6.31 9.81
C TYR A 48 1.51 7.44 10.17
N GLU A 49 2.68 7.10 10.72
CA GLU A 49 3.69 8.08 11.13
C GLU A 49 4.54 8.58 9.95
N GLY A 50 4.41 7.97 8.78
CA GLY A 50 5.08 8.40 7.57
C GLY A 50 5.75 7.24 6.84
N ARG A 51 6.89 7.54 6.20
CA ARG A 51 7.63 6.59 5.38
C ARG A 51 9.03 6.41 5.95
N LEU A 52 9.39 5.17 6.23
CA LEU A 52 10.73 4.78 6.65
C LEU A 52 11.38 3.91 5.57
N PRO A 53 12.71 3.99 5.41
CA PRO A 53 13.43 3.05 4.56
C PRO A 53 13.30 1.64 5.14
N ASP A 54 13.16 0.67 4.24
CA ASP A 54 13.16 -0.74 4.61
C ASP A 54 14.53 -1.15 5.16
N PRO A 55 14.60 -1.75 6.37
CA PRO A 55 15.86 -2.15 7.00
C PRO A 55 16.73 -3.03 6.11
N THR A 56 16.12 -3.94 5.36
CA THR A 56 16.88 -4.83 4.46
C THR A 56 17.50 -4.11 3.27
N ARG A 57 16.94 -2.96 2.85
CA ARG A 57 17.59 -2.10 1.86
C ARG A 57 18.65 -1.23 2.49
N LEU A 58 18.41 -0.75 3.72
CA LEU A 58 19.39 0.03 4.47
C LEU A 58 20.68 -0.79 4.69
N GLU A 59 20.54 -2.06 5.09
CA GLU A 59 21.65 -3.00 5.28
C GLU A 59 22.51 -3.12 4.02
N LYS A 60 21.89 -3.29 2.83
CA LYS A 60 22.62 -3.39 1.57
C LYS A 60 23.44 -2.15 1.21
N VAL A 61 22.99 -0.97 1.61
CA VAL A 61 23.72 0.30 1.39
C VAL A 61 24.86 0.43 2.41
N LEU A 62 24.64 0.01 3.65
CA LEU A 62 25.64 0.06 4.71
C LEU A 62 26.75 -0.98 4.52
N SER A 63 26.43 -2.13 3.93
CA SER A 63 27.36 -3.23 3.67
C SER A 63 27.99 -3.17 2.27
N TRP A 64 27.92 -2.02 1.61
CA TRP A 64 28.34 -1.88 0.22
C TRP A 64 29.85 -1.70 0.08
#